data_AF-A0A8H8YMA1-F1
#
_entry.id   AF-A0A8H8YMA1-F1
#
_cell.length_a   1.000
_cell.length_b   1.000
_cell.length_c   1.000
_cell.angle_alpha   90.00
_cell.angle_beta   90.00
_cell.angle_gamma   90.00
#
_symmetry.space_group_name_H-M   'P 1'
#
loop_
_entity.id
_entity.type
_entity.pdbx_description
1 polymer ?
#
loop_
_entity_poly.entity_id
_entity_poly.type
_entity_poly.pdbx_seq_one_letter_code
_entity_poly.pdbx_strand_id
1 'polypeptide(L)' 'MPQNAEKDTTGIWFELDEDTNRLLEESAEANDRSKRKEARFRLKDHLSKFNQHMKPRAKS' A
#
# COMPACT_ATOMS: atom_id res chain seq x y z
N MET A 1 -20.15 -26.99 7.01
CA MET A 1 -19.04 -26.21 6.45
C MET A 1 -19.16 -24.79 6.99
N PRO A 2 -18.19 -24.20 7.70
CA PRO A 2 -18.31 -22.81 8.09
C PRO A 2 -18.16 -21.93 6.84
N GLN A 3 -19.08 -20.97 6.70
CA GLN A 3 -19.09 -19.97 5.64
C GLN A 3 -17.87 -19.05 5.84
N ASN A 4 -17.00 -18.97 4.83
CA ASN A 4 -16.01 -17.91 4.74
C ASN A 4 -16.79 -16.59 4.66
N ALA A 5 -16.83 -15.82 5.74
CA ALA A 5 -17.19 -14.41 5.66
C ALA A 5 -16.10 -13.72 4.84
N GLU A 6 -16.31 -13.62 3.52
CA GLU A 6 -15.51 -12.77 2.66
C GLU A 6 -15.57 -11.37 3.25
N LYS A 7 -14.45 -10.90 3.80
CA LYS A 7 -14.35 -9.53 4.27
C LYS A 7 -14.55 -8.65 3.05
N ASP A 8 -15.51 -7.74 3.09
CA ASP A 8 -15.71 -6.75 2.04
C ASP A 8 -14.39 -6.00 1.79
N THR A 9 -13.71 -6.32 0.69
CA THR A 9 -12.47 -5.65 0.29
C THR A 9 -12.71 -4.86 -0.97
N THR A 10 -12.22 -3.62 -0.99
CA THR A 10 -12.21 -2.77 -2.19
C THR A 10 -10.84 -2.81 -2.84
N GLY A 11 -10.80 -3.13 -4.13
CA GLY A 11 -9.60 -2.98 -4.95
C GLY A 11 -9.45 -1.54 -5.43
N ILE A 12 -8.22 -1.03 -5.43
CA ILE A 12 -7.87 0.26 -6.04
C ILE A 12 -6.78 0.03 -7.09
N TRP A 13 -6.76 0.88 -8.12
CA TRP A 13 -5.76 0.89 -9.18
C TRP A 13 -5.10 2.27 -9.23
N PHE A 14 -3.78 2.28 -9.44
CA PHE A 14 -2.99 3.50 -9.61
C PHE A 14 -1.70 3.16 -10.36
N GLU A 15 -1.14 4.17 -11.03
CA GLU A 15 0.19 4.11 -11.66
C GLU A 15 1.25 4.59 -10.65
N LEU A 16 2.45 4.05 -10.78
CA LEU A 16 3.63 4.47 -10.02
C LEU A 16 4.65 5.06 -10.97
N ASP A 17 5.32 6.14 -10.55
CA ASP A 17 6.54 6.56 -11.22
C ASP A 17 7.64 5.49 -11.09
N GLU A 18 8.65 5.58 -11.97
CA GLU A 18 9.72 4.60 -12.06
C GLU A 18 10.48 4.43 -10.73
N ASP A 19 10.76 5.53 -10.05
CA ASP A 19 11.47 5.53 -8.76
C ASP A 19 10.67 4.83 -7.67
N THR A 20 9.38 5.15 -7.52
CA THR A 20 8.50 4.53 -6.53
C THR A 20 8.28 3.05 -6.85
N ASN A 21 8.18 2.72 -8.13
CA ASN A 21 8.07 1.35 -8.60
C ASN A 21 9.29 0.50 -8.19
N ARG A 22 10.49 1.03 -8.45
CA ARG A 22 11.77 0.41 -8.09
C ARG A 22 11.91 0.23 -6.58
N LEU A 23 11.64 1.27 -5.79
CA LEU A 23 11.70 1.19 -4.32
C LEU A 23 10.72 0.16 -3.75
N LEU A 24 9.54 0.01 -4.37
CA LEU A 24 8.56 -0.98 -3.96
C LEU A 24 9.01 -2.41 -4.31
N GLU A 25 9.67 -2.62 -5.45
CA GLU A 25 10.24 -3.91 -5.86
C GLU A 25 11.36 -4.33 -4.91
N GLU A 26 12.37 -3.48 -4.71
CA GLU A 26 13.50 -3.74 -3.80
C GLU A 26 13.00 -4.09 -2.38
N SER A 27 12.00 -3.36 -1.90
CA SER A 27 11.40 -3.67 -0.59
C SER A 27 10.64 -4.99 -0.58
N ALA A 28 9.93 -5.33 -1.65
CA ALA A 28 9.16 -6.56 -1.71
C ALA A 28 10.08 -7.78 -1.67
N GLU A 29 11.20 -7.71 -2.41
CA GLU A 29 12.26 -8.72 -2.39
C GLU A 29 12.90 -8.85 -1.01
N ALA A 30 13.32 -7.74 -0.39
CA ALA A 30 13.97 -7.75 0.92
C ALA A 30 13.06 -8.29 2.07
N ASN A 31 11.74 -8.34 1.85
CA ASN A 31 10.77 -8.77 2.85
C ASN A 31 10.08 -10.10 2.48
N ASP A 32 10.55 -10.82 1.45
CA ASP A 32 9.96 -12.06 0.94
C ASP A 32 8.44 -11.94 0.66
N ARG A 33 8.03 -10.82 0.05
CA ARG A 33 6.63 -10.52 -0.28
C ARG A 33 6.45 -10.30 -1.76
N SER A 34 5.23 -10.58 -2.25
CA SER A 34 4.86 -10.06 -3.57
C SER A 34 4.69 -8.55 -3.50
N LYS A 35 5.00 -7.88 -4.60
CA LYS A 35 4.87 -6.42 -4.75
C LYS A 35 3.51 -5.88 -4.29
N ARG A 36 2.41 -6.60 -4.61
CA ARG A 36 1.05 -6.25 -4.18
C ARG A 36 0.87 -6.35 -2.66
N LYS A 37 1.42 -7.39 -2.03
CA LYS A 37 1.36 -7.55 -0.56
C LYS A 37 2.16 -6.46 0.13
N GLU A 38 3.32 -6.12 -0.40
CA GLU A 38 4.16 -5.04 0.13
C GLU A 38 3.50 -3.67 -0.02
N ALA A 39 2.90 -3.37 -1.18
CA ALA A 39 2.14 -2.14 -1.40
C ALA A 39 0.99 -2.00 -0.39
N ARG A 40 0.23 -3.07 -0.18
CA ARG A 40 -0.84 -3.11 0.82
C ARG A 40 -0.31 -2.89 2.23
N PHE A 41 0.80 -3.54 2.59
CA PHE A 41 1.43 -3.42 3.90
C PHE A 41 1.86 -1.97 4.16
N ARG A 42 2.60 -1.37 3.23
CA ARG A 42 3.09 0.01 3.31
C ARG A 42 1.96 1.03 3.35
N LEU A 43 0.93 0.87 2.51
CA LEU A 43 -0.24 1.76 2.51
C LEU A 43 -0.98 1.70 3.86
N LYS A 44 -1.21 0.50 4.38
CA LYS A 44 -1.87 0.31 5.69
C LYS A 44 -1.05 0.92 6.82
N ASP A 45 0.26 0.65 6.84
CA ASP A 45 1.18 1.18 7.84
C ASP A 45 1.19 2.71 7.82
N HIS A 46 1.32 3.31 6.63
CA HIS A 46 1.31 4.76 6.46
C HIS A 46 0.00 5.38 6.94
N LEU A 47 -1.15 4.87 6.49
CA LEU A 47 -2.46 5.40 6.91
C LEU A 47 -2.74 5.22 8.41
N SER A 48 -2.18 4.19 9.05
CA SER A 48 -2.30 4.01 10.51
C SER A 48 -1.45 5.00 11.33
N LYS A 49 -0.32 5.44 10.77
CA LYS A 49 0.62 6.37 11.40
C LYS A 49 0.27 7.83 11.12
N PHE A 50 -0.18 8.11 9.89
CA PHE A 50 -0.50 9.43 9.38
C PHE A 50 -2.01 9.44 9.05
N ASN A 51 -2.80 9.84 10.04
CA ASN A 51 -4.25 9.94 9.88
C ASN A 51 -4.66 11.23 9.14
N GLN A 52 -5.96 11.50 9.12
CA GLN A 52 -6.65 12.68 8.55
C GLN A 52 -6.07 14.08 8.85
N HIS A 53 -5.06 14.21 9.69
CA HIS A 53 -4.32 15.47 9.91
C HIS A 53 -3.13 15.68 8.97
N MET A 54 -2.89 14.78 8.00
CA MET A 54 -1.93 15.01 6.93
C MET A 54 -2.41 16.18 6.05
N LYS A 55 -1.92 17.40 6.34
CA LYS A 55 -2.18 18.56 5.48
C LYS A 55 -1.40 18.37 4.17
N PRO A 56 -2.02 18.64 3.00
CA PRO A 56 -1.35 18.50 1.72
C PRO A 56 -0.11 19.40 1.66
N ARG A 57 0.90 18.93 0.93
CA ARG A 57 1.98 19.78 0.43
C ARG A 57 1.31 20.93 -0.34
N ALA A 58 1.45 22.17 0.14
CA ALA A 58 1.16 23.33 -0.70
C ALA A 58 2.06 23.23 -1.94
N LYS A 59 1.49 23.36 -3.13
CA LYS A 59 2.23 23.37 -4.39
C LYS A 59 3.26 24.51 -4.32
N SER A 60 4.55 24.21 -4.50
CA SER A 60 5.55 25.17 -4.97
C SER A 60 5.60 25.10 -6.49
#